data_AF-A0A960MEC9-F1
#
_entry.id   AF-A0A960MEC9-F1
#
_cell.length_a   1.000
_cell.length_b   1.000
_cell.length_c   1.000
_cell.angle_alpha   90.00
_cell.angle_beta   90.00
_cell.angle_gamma   90.00
#
_symmetry.space_group_name_H-M   'P 1'
#
loop_
_entity.id
_entity.type
_entity.pdbx_description
1 polymer ?
#
loop_
_entity_poly.entity_id
_entity_poly.type
_entity_poly.pdbx_seq_one_letter_code
_entity_poly.pdbx_strand_id
1 'polypeptide(L)' 'MSSPTPSPQSPPRSAKRKGRLKIFFGMSPGVGKTYAMLQSAHVQAREGRDVVVGIVETHGRAETAALLEGIEILPP' A
#
# COMPACT_ATOMS: atom_id res chain seq x y z
N MET A 1 21.96 44.51 31.88
CA MET A 1 22.30 43.42 30.94
C MET A 1 21.39 42.24 31.26
N SER A 2 20.25 42.14 30.58
CA SER A 2 19.27 41.07 30.81
C SER A 2 19.40 40.06 29.67
N SER A 3 19.86 38.85 29.97
CA SER A 3 19.96 37.75 29.02
C SER A 3 18.56 37.28 28.61
N PRO A 4 18.28 37.03 27.32
CA PRO A 4 16.99 36.51 26.90
C PRO A 4 16.85 35.03 27.29
N THR A 5 15.71 34.69 27.88
CA THR A 5 15.30 33.31 28.15
C THR A 5 15.16 32.56 26.81
N PRO A 6 15.70 31.33 26.65
CA PRO A 6 15.52 30.57 25.43
C PRO A 6 14.05 30.10 25.30
N SER A 7 13.43 30.41 24.16
CA SER A 7 12.10 29.93 23.79
C SER A 7 12.03 28.40 23.77
N PRO A 8 10.88 27.78 24.13
CA PRO A 8 10.73 26.33 24.15
C PRO A 8 10.91 25.76 22.74
N GLN A 9 11.97 24.98 22.54
CA GLN A 9 12.18 24.21 21.32
C GLN A 9 11.07 23.16 21.23
N SER A 10 10.29 23.21 20.15
CA SER A 10 9.27 22.21 19.84
C SER A 10 9.86 20.80 19.89
N PRO A 11 9.14 19.80 20.44
CA PRO A 11 9.66 18.44 20.50
C PRO A 11 9.98 17.94 19.09
N PRO A 12 11.02 17.11 18.91
CA PRO A 12 11.39 16.58 17.62
C PRO A 12 10.17 15.87 17.02
N ARG A 13 9.72 16.33 15.85
CA ARG A 13 8.70 15.66 15.06
C ARG A 13 9.14 14.20 14.94
N SER A 14 8.35 13.26 15.47
CA SER A 14 8.65 11.84 15.31
C SER A 14 8.92 11.59 13.84
N ALA A 15 10.09 11.01 13.53
CA ALA A 15 10.49 10.76 12.16
C ALA A 15 9.42 9.84 11.54
N LYS A 16 8.50 10.43 10.76
CA LYS A 16 7.40 9.69 10.13
C LYS A 16 8.01 8.50 9.40
N ARG A 17 7.64 7.29 9.81
CA ARG A 17 8.11 6.05 9.18
C ARG A 17 7.73 6.13 7.69
N LYS A 18 8.72 6.16 6.81
CA LYS A 18 8.46 6.26 5.36
C LYS A 18 7.72 5.01 4.90
N GLY A 19 6.66 5.21 4.11
CA GLY A 19 5.98 4.12 3.42
C GLY A 19 6.88 3.48 2.37
N ARG A 20 6.54 2.27 1.92
CA ARG A 20 7.22 1.58 0.81
C ARG A 20 6.26 1.42 -0.35
N LEU A 21 6.70 1.82 -1.55
CA LEU A 21 5.98 1.58 -2.80
C LEU A 21 6.61 0.37 -3.51
N LYS A 22 5.80 -0.63 -3.85
CA LYS A 22 6.20 -1.77 -4.68
C LYS A 22 5.45 -1.68 -6.01
N ILE A 23 6.19 -1.67 -7.12
CA ILE A 23 5.62 -1.57 -8.47
C ILE A 23 5.78 -2.92 -9.18
N PHE A 24 4.68 -3.44 -9.71
CA PHE A 24 4.68 -4.62 -10.58
C PHE A 24 4.64 -4.15 -12.03
N PHE A 25 5.74 -4.31 -12.77
CA PHE A 25 5.87 -3.87 -14.16
C PHE A 25 5.98 -5.05 -15.13
N GLY A 26 5.71 -4.82 -16.41
CA GLY A 26 5.72 -5.86 -17.44
C GLY A 26 5.51 -5.28 -18.84
N MET A 27 6.13 -5.92 -19.84
CA MET A 27 6.38 -5.35 -21.18
C MET A 27 5.23 -5.52 -22.19
N SER A 28 4.12 -6.17 -21.82
CA SER A 28 3.00 -6.41 -22.74
C SER A 28 1.65 -6.39 -22.00
N PRO A 29 0.52 -6.09 -22.69
CA PRO A 29 -0.82 -6.27 -22.14
C PRO A 29 -1.06 -7.72 -21.72
N GLY A 30 -1.72 -7.90 -20.58
CA GLY A 30 -2.10 -9.24 -20.13
C GLY A 30 -1.00 -10.13 -19.56
N VAL A 31 0.23 -9.64 -19.42
CA VAL A 31 1.36 -10.36 -18.78
C VAL A 31 1.17 -10.65 -17.27
N GLY A 32 0.01 -10.31 -16.70
CA GLY A 32 -0.33 -10.70 -15.33
C GLY A 32 0.13 -9.73 -14.24
N LYS A 33 0.38 -8.44 -14.53
CA LYS A 33 0.78 -7.44 -13.52
C LYS A 33 -0.20 -7.38 -12.33
N THR A 34 -1.49 -7.21 -12.63
CA THR A 34 -2.56 -7.16 -11.61
C THR A 34 -2.69 -8.48 -10.87
N TYR A 35 -2.58 -9.60 -11.59
CA TYR A 35 -2.63 -10.93 -10.99
C TYR A 35 -1.49 -11.17 -9.99
N ALA A 36 -0.25 -10.84 -10.37
CA ALA A 36 0.92 -10.94 -9.50
C ALA A 36 0.83 -9.98 -8.29
N MET A 37 0.27 -8.78 -8.48
CA MET A 37 0.01 -7.84 -7.41
C MET A 37 -0.97 -8.43 -6.38
N LEU A 38 -2.09 -8.99 -6.81
CA LEU A 38 -3.09 -9.60 -5.91
C LEU A 38 -2.54 -10.86 -5.23
N GLN A 39 -1.77 -11.71 -5.92
CA GLN A 39 -1.08 -12.82 -5.26
C GLN A 39 -0.12 -12.34 -4.17
N SER A 40 0.62 -11.25 -4.42
CA SER A 40 1.48 -10.66 -3.39
C SER A 40 0.66 -10.14 -2.22
N ALA A 41 -0.53 -9.58 -2.45
CA ALA A 41 -1.43 -9.12 -1.40
C ALA A 41 -1.89 -10.28 -0.49
N HIS A 42 -2.26 -11.43 -1.08
CA HIS A 42 -2.56 -12.66 -0.32
C HIS A 42 -1.38 -13.13 0.54
N VAL A 43 -0.16 -13.06 0.02
CA VAL A 43 1.04 -13.38 0.82
C VAL A 43 1.18 -12.42 2.01
N GLN A 44 0.96 -11.12 1.80
CA GLN A 44 1.00 -10.13 2.90
C GLN A 44 -0.07 -10.38 3.96
N ALA A 45 -1.30 -10.72 3.53
CA ALA A 45 -2.39 -11.04 4.44
C ALA A 45 -2.07 -12.29 5.27
N ARG A 46 -1.50 -13.34 4.65
CA ARG A 46 -1.04 -14.55 5.34
C ARG A 46 0.11 -14.29 6.33
N GLU A 47 0.93 -13.27 6.08
CA GLU A 47 1.95 -12.77 7.02
C GLU A 47 1.37 -11.92 8.17
N GLY A 48 0.03 -11.79 8.26
CA GLY A 48 -0.65 -11.03 9.31
C GLY A 48 -0.67 -9.53 9.09
N ARG A 49 -0.40 -9.06 7.86
CA ARG A 49 -0.53 -7.63 7.52
C ARG A 49 -1.99 -7.32 7.18
N ASP A 50 -2.44 -6.15 7.60
CA ASP A 50 -3.72 -5.61 7.18
C ASP A 50 -3.63 -5.14 5.72
N VAL A 51 -4.48 -5.71 4.86
CA VAL A 51 -4.41 -5.56 3.41
C VAL A 51 -5.79 -5.17 2.88
N VAL A 52 -5.83 -4.02 2.23
CA VAL A 52 -7.03 -3.48 1.58
C VAL A 52 -6.74 -3.15 0.11
N VAL A 53 -7.76 -3.24 -0.73
CA VAL A 53 -7.74 -2.79 -2.12
C VAL A 53 -8.43 -1.43 -2.19
N GLY A 54 -7.69 -0.40 -2.59
CA GLY A 54 -8.27 0.91 -2.90
C GLY A 54 -8.85 0.98 -4.32
N ILE A 55 -8.15 0.43 -5.30
CA ILE A 55 -8.61 0.36 -6.69
C ILE A 55 -8.03 -0.87 -7.38
N VAL A 56 -8.84 -1.52 -8.20
CA VAL A 56 -8.42 -2.64 -9.03
C VAL A 56 -9.25 -2.68 -10.31
N GLU A 57 -8.58 -2.89 -11.44
CA GLU A 57 -9.21 -3.06 -12.74
C GLU A 57 -8.86 -4.44 -13.30
N THR A 58 -9.82 -5.37 -13.24
CA THR A 58 -9.61 -6.75 -13.69
C THR A 58 -9.71 -6.90 -15.21
N HIS A 59 -10.30 -5.92 -15.90
CA HIS A 59 -10.52 -5.95 -17.35
C HIS A 59 -11.25 -7.22 -17.81
N GLY A 60 -12.23 -7.70 -17.02
CA GLY A 60 -13.05 -8.87 -17.34
C GLY A 60 -12.36 -10.23 -17.15
N ARG A 61 -11.14 -10.26 -16.57
CA ARG A 61 -10.40 -11.51 -16.34
C ARG A 61 -10.91 -12.22 -15.08
N ALA A 62 -11.69 -13.29 -15.27
CA ALA A 62 -12.32 -14.04 -14.18
C ALA A 62 -11.32 -14.51 -13.11
N GLU A 63 -10.20 -15.11 -13.50
CA GLU A 63 -9.16 -15.57 -12.56
C GLU A 63 -8.54 -14.42 -11.75
N THR A 64 -8.43 -13.22 -12.33
CA THR A 64 -7.93 -12.05 -11.60
C THR A 64 -8.99 -11.50 -10.65
N ALA A 65 -10.27 -11.54 -11.03
CA ALA A 65 -11.37 -11.14 -10.17
C ALA A 65 -11.53 -12.07 -8.96
N ALA A 66 -11.37 -13.38 -9.16
CA ALA A 66 -11.41 -14.37 -8.08
C ALA A 66 -10.36 -14.10 -6.98
N LEU A 67 -9.21 -13.52 -7.33
CA LEU A 67 -8.20 -13.15 -6.34
C LEU A 67 -8.60 -11.98 -5.42
N LEU A 68 -9.71 -11.29 -5.69
CA LEU A 68 -10.25 -10.27 -4.78
C LEU A 68 -11.03 -10.89 -3.63
N GLU A 69 -11.46 -12.14 -3.74
CA GLU A 69 -12.12 -12.85 -2.65
C GLU A 69 -11.18 -12.94 -1.45
N GLY A 70 -11.70 -12.56 -0.27
CA GLY A 70 -10.93 -12.55 0.98
C GLY A 70 -10.02 -11.34 1.17
N ILE A 71 -10.07 -10.33 0.28
CA ILE A 71 -9.42 -9.03 0.50
C ILE A 71 -10.51 -7.95 0.62
N GLU A 72 -10.40 -7.10 1.64
CA GLU A 72 -11.30 -5.97 1.80
C GLU A 72 -11.12 -4.95 0.66
N ILE A 73 -12.23 -4.50 0.06
CA ILE A 73 -12.23 -3.49 -0.98
C ILE A 73 -12.87 -2.23 -0.42
N LEU A 74 -12.13 -1.12 -0.46
CA LEU A 74 -12.63 0.17 0.02
C LEU A 74 -13.63 0.77 -0.99
N PRO A 75 -14.67 1.46 -0.52
CA PRO A 75 -15.56 2.21 -1.41
C PRO A 75 -14.80 3.38 -2.08
N PRO A 76 -15.22 3.80 -3.28
CA PRO A 76 -14.61 4.90 -4.02
C PRO A 76 -14.86 6.28 -3.38
#